data_AF-A0A9P0K350-F1
#
_entry.id   AF-A0A9P0K350-F1
#
_cell.length_a   1.000
_cell.length_b   1.000
_cell.length_c   1.000
_cell.angle_alpha   90.00
_cell.angle_beta   90.00
_cell.angle_gamma   90.00
#
_symmetry.space_group_name_H-M   'P 1'
#
loop_
_entity.id
_entity.type
_entity.pdbx_description
1 polymer ?
#
loop_
_entity_poly.entity_id
_entity_poly.type
_entity_poly.pdbx_seq_one_letter_code
_entity_poly.pdbx_strand_id
1 'polypeptide(L)'
;MQEQQFCVKFFQLDVISPTSKNTQTTLDGAEFQEIEIILPTKKAEKQLDEDVKNMMSNLFSCLKTELDLLIDHIKKQDSFYCMYVLVRLNQHVMSAQSSFLSNTFASQLIEVKRSVDQFMQQQIDSIKECRMAKKHKCGILPYVSNLEVFAVNADCLLKSDRKADLEKWYIRLLDTMLEYISVHAADHKTPPQVVKMENYHYLYSLLSQLKISVLDTQRKEAKQKYNEALHSYVTLYFGRPLEKLNTFFEGVQARVASGVKASEVSYQLAYSKQELRKVINQYPGSTVKKGLESLYRKVEKHLSEEGNLLQVVWRAMQEEFIQQYKTLEDLIQQCYPGSMINLEFTIEDILTFFSDIARSH
;
A
#
# COMPACT_ATOMS: atom_id res chain seq x y z
N MET A 1 -14.60 -38.83 -11.49
CA MET A 1 -14.25 -39.88 -12.49
C MET A 1 -14.85 -41.22 -12.10
N GLN A 2 -14.74 -41.62 -10.83
CA GLN A 2 -15.34 -42.87 -10.34
C GLN A 2 -16.87 -42.89 -10.49
N GLU A 3 -17.52 -41.74 -10.32
CA GLU A 3 -18.98 -41.57 -10.44
C GLU A 3 -19.46 -41.73 -11.89
N GLN A 4 -18.72 -41.17 -12.84
CA GLN A 4 -18.99 -41.34 -14.27
C GLN A 4 -18.75 -42.80 -14.70
N GLN A 5 -17.67 -43.42 -14.23
CA GLN A 5 -17.40 -44.84 -14.46
C GLN A 5 -18.48 -45.74 -13.86
N PHE A 6 -19.02 -45.38 -12.69
CA PHE A 6 -20.17 -46.06 -12.11
C PHE A 6 -21.40 -45.93 -13.03
N CYS A 7 -21.71 -44.73 -13.52
CA CYS A 7 -22.85 -44.53 -14.42
C CYS A 7 -22.73 -45.33 -15.72
N VAL A 8 -21.54 -45.34 -16.34
CA VAL A 8 -21.28 -46.15 -17.54
C VAL A 8 -21.56 -47.63 -17.26
N LYS A 9 -20.99 -48.19 -16.19
CA LYS A 9 -21.14 -49.61 -15.85
C LYS A 9 -22.54 -50.00 -15.40
N PHE A 10 -23.18 -49.17 -14.58
CA PHE A 10 -24.48 -49.46 -13.99
C PHE A 10 -25.61 -49.33 -15.02
N PHE A 11 -25.55 -48.30 -15.88
CA PHE A 11 -26.56 -48.05 -16.91
C PHE A 11 -26.18 -48.62 -18.28
N GLN A 12 -25.06 -49.34 -18.38
CA GLN A 12 -24.58 -50.01 -19.59
C GLN A 12 -24.51 -49.05 -20.80
N LEU A 13 -24.03 -47.83 -20.57
CA LEU A 13 -23.97 -46.77 -21.60
C LEU A 13 -23.00 -47.09 -22.73
N ASP A 14 -22.07 -48.01 -22.50
CA ASP A 14 -21.13 -48.59 -23.46
C ASP A 14 -21.74 -49.68 -24.35
N VAL A 15 -22.91 -50.22 -23.98
CA VAL A 15 -23.59 -51.31 -24.70
C VAL A 15 -24.54 -50.79 -25.78
N ILE A 16 -24.84 -49.48 -25.80
CA ILE A 16 -25.78 -48.87 -26.76
C ILE A 16 -25.07 -48.58 -28.10
N SER A 17 -24.69 -49.64 -28.81
CA SER A 17 -24.59 -49.61 -30.27
C SER A 17 -25.92 -50.11 -30.84
N PRO A 18 -26.51 -49.50 -31.90
CA PRO A 18 -27.86 -49.85 -32.38
C PRO A 18 -28.02 -51.26 -32.97
N THR A 19 -27.03 -52.16 -32.86
CA THR A 19 -27.00 -53.42 -33.59
C THR A 19 -26.86 -54.69 -32.75
N SER A 20 -27.00 -54.64 -31.42
CA SER A 20 -27.02 -55.89 -30.65
C SER A 20 -27.89 -55.80 -29.39
N LYS A 21 -29.11 -56.33 -29.53
CA LYS A 21 -29.90 -56.98 -28.47
C LYS A 21 -30.09 -56.15 -27.18
N ASN A 22 -30.96 -55.15 -27.24
CA ASN A 22 -31.60 -54.67 -26.02
C ASN A 22 -32.59 -55.71 -25.48
N THR A 23 -32.64 -55.81 -24.15
CA THR A 23 -33.43 -56.72 -23.29
C THR A 23 -32.96 -58.19 -23.24
N GLN A 24 -31.97 -58.47 -22.37
CA GLN A 24 -31.92 -59.73 -21.64
C GLN A 24 -32.39 -59.50 -20.20
N THR A 25 -33.70 -59.61 -19.99
CA THR A 25 -34.18 -60.25 -18.76
C THR A 25 -33.57 -61.64 -18.71
N THR A 26 -33.00 -62.00 -17.57
CA THR A 26 -32.48 -63.34 -17.26
C THR A 26 -33.43 -64.43 -17.76
N LEU A 27 -33.06 -65.13 -18.83
CA LEU A 27 -33.35 -66.52 -19.17
C LEU A 27 -32.93 -66.76 -20.64
N ASP A 28 -32.43 -67.95 -20.88
CA ASP A 28 -32.03 -68.56 -22.15
C ASP A 28 -30.69 -68.18 -22.77
N GLY A 29 -29.79 -69.17 -22.73
CA GLY A 29 -28.54 -69.21 -23.46
C GLY A 29 -28.77 -69.49 -24.95
N ALA A 30 -28.14 -68.68 -25.79
CA ALA A 30 -27.93 -68.99 -27.19
C ALA A 30 -26.62 -68.31 -27.64
N GLU A 31 -25.81 -69.09 -28.35
CA GLU A 31 -24.43 -68.82 -28.77
C GLU A 31 -24.29 -67.56 -29.65
N PHE A 32 -23.17 -66.86 -29.48
CA PHE A 32 -22.80 -65.63 -30.18
C PHE A 32 -22.17 -65.94 -31.54
N GLN A 33 -22.64 -65.28 -32.61
CA GLN A 33 -21.84 -65.02 -33.81
C GLN A 33 -21.41 -63.54 -33.78
N GLU A 34 -20.09 -63.33 -33.72
CA GLU A 34 -19.46 -62.00 -33.78
C GLU A 34 -19.58 -61.44 -35.20
N ILE A 35 -20.31 -60.33 -35.32
CA ILE A 35 -20.20 -59.44 -36.48
C ILE A 35 -19.41 -58.22 -36.01
N GLU A 36 -18.12 -58.15 -36.36
CA GLU A 36 -17.29 -56.96 -36.18
C GLU A 36 -17.81 -55.83 -37.07
N ILE A 37 -18.62 -54.95 -36.50
CA ILE A 37 -18.92 -53.64 -37.09
C ILE A 37 -17.90 -52.66 -36.51
N ILE A 38 -16.84 -52.40 -37.26
CA ILE A 38 -15.84 -51.36 -36.94
C ILE A 38 -16.50 -50.00 -37.17
N LEU A 39 -17.20 -49.48 -36.15
CA LEU A 39 -17.52 -48.05 -36.09
C LEU A 39 -16.21 -47.26 -35.95
N PRO A 40 -16.12 -46.02 -36.49
CA PRO A 40 -14.99 -45.15 -36.22
C PRO A 40 -14.98 -44.82 -34.72
N THR A 41 -14.15 -45.53 -33.97
CA THR A 41 -14.05 -45.55 -32.50
C THR A 41 -14.14 -44.17 -31.86
N LYS A 42 -13.50 -43.15 -32.45
CA LYS A 42 -13.53 -41.76 -31.97
C LYS A 42 -14.91 -41.08 -31.98
N LYS A 43 -15.86 -41.50 -32.83
CA LYS A 43 -17.23 -40.95 -32.84
C LYS A 43 -18.10 -41.61 -31.77
N ALA A 44 -17.94 -42.91 -31.56
CA ALA A 44 -18.65 -43.66 -30.53
C ALA A 44 -18.21 -43.24 -29.12
N GLU A 45 -16.89 -43.07 -28.90
CA GLU A 45 -16.34 -42.55 -27.64
C GLU A 45 -16.90 -41.16 -27.30
N LYS A 46 -16.95 -40.26 -28.29
CA LYS A 46 -17.54 -38.93 -28.11
C LYS A 46 -19.03 -38.98 -27.78
N GLN A 47 -19.78 -39.87 -28.41
CA GLN A 47 -21.21 -40.03 -28.14
C GLN A 47 -21.44 -40.55 -26.71
N LEU A 48 -20.67 -41.55 -26.28
CA LEU A 48 -20.70 -42.07 -24.91
C LEU A 48 -20.38 -40.97 -23.89
N ASP A 49 -19.33 -40.17 -24.15
CA ASP A 49 -18.98 -39.04 -23.27
C ASP A 49 -20.11 -38.01 -23.15
N GLU A 50 -20.84 -37.72 -24.24
CA GLU A 50 -22.01 -36.83 -24.22
C GLU A 50 -23.19 -37.46 -23.49
N ASP A 51 -23.46 -38.75 -23.67
CA ASP A 51 -24.54 -39.46 -22.97
C ASP A 51 -24.29 -39.52 -21.46
N VAL A 52 -23.03 -39.77 -21.06
CA VAL A 52 -22.60 -39.68 -19.65
C VAL A 52 -22.75 -38.27 -19.10
N LYS A 53 -22.37 -37.23 -19.85
CA LYS A 53 -22.57 -35.84 -19.42
C LYS A 53 -24.04 -35.48 -19.25
N ASN A 54 -24.91 -35.89 -20.18
CA ASN A 54 -26.35 -35.64 -20.12
C ASN A 54 -26.96 -36.35 -18.91
N MET A 55 -26.58 -37.60 -18.68
CA MET A 55 -27.01 -38.37 -17.52
C MET A 55 -26.59 -37.69 -16.20
N MET A 56 -25.31 -37.32 -16.08
CA MET A 56 -24.80 -36.63 -14.90
C MET A 56 -25.50 -35.28 -14.69
N SER A 57 -25.79 -34.54 -15.76
CA SER A 57 -26.52 -33.27 -15.70
C SER A 57 -27.95 -33.45 -15.16
N ASN A 58 -28.62 -34.53 -15.53
CA ASN A 58 -29.96 -34.84 -15.03
C ASN A 58 -29.93 -35.26 -13.55
N LEU A 59 -29.01 -36.17 -13.19
CA LEU A 59 -28.85 -36.66 -11.82
C LEU A 59 -28.45 -35.54 -10.84
N PHE A 60 -27.62 -34.60 -11.28
CA PHE A 60 -27.07 -33.52 -10.46
C PHE A 60 -27.53 -32.13 -10.92
N SER A 61 -28.76 -32.03 -11.42
CA SER A 61 -29.32 -30.78 -11.98
C SER A 61 -29.33 -29.62 -10.98
N CYS A 62 -29.49 -29.89 -9.69
CA CYS A 62 -29.45 -28.87 -8.63
C CYS A 62 -28.03 -28.41 -8.24
N LEU A 63 -26.99 -29.20 -8.55
CA LEU A 63 -25.64 -28.99 -8.01
C LEU A 63 -25.10 -27.60 -8.33
N LYS A 64 -25.29 -27.12 -9.56
CA LYS A 64 -24.83 -25.79 -9.95
C LYS A 64 -25.51 -24.71 -9.11
N THR A 65 -26.84 -24.77 -8.99
CA THR A 65 -27.64 -23.79 -8.25
C THR A 65 -27.27 -23.75 -6.78
N GLU A 66 -27.09 -24.91 -6.14
CA GLU A 66 -26.69 -24.97 -4.74
C GLU A 66 -25.26 -24.42 -4.51
N LEU A 67 -24.34 -24.66 -5.45
CA LEU A 67 -23.00 -24.07 -5.40
C LEU A 67 -23.04 -22.54 -5.56
N ASP A 68 -23.88 -22.03 -6.46
CA ASP A 68 -24.09 -20.58 -6.62
C ASP A 68 -24.60 -19.97 -5.31
N LEU A 69 -25.61 -20.59 -4.68
CA LEU A 69 -26.17 -20.14 -3.40
C LEU A 69 -25.14 -20.17 -2.26
N LEU A 70 -24.31 -21.20 -2.22
CA LEU A 70 -23.23 -21.30 -1.23
C LEU A 70 -22.19 -20.19 -1.41
N ILE A 71 -21.75 -19.93 -2.65
CA ILE A 71 -20.79 -18.86 -2.95
C ILE A 71 -21.38 -17.49 -2.58
N ASP A 72 -22.66 -17.26 -2.89
CA ASP A 72 -23.36 -16.03 -2.52
C ASP A 72 -23.46 -15.86 -0.99
N HIS A 73 -23.69 -16.94 -0.25
CA HIS A 73 -23.68 -16.91 1.21
C HIS A 73 -22.30 -16.54 1.76
N ILE A 74 -21.25 -17.19 1.26
CA ILE A 74 -19.86 -16.91 1.63
C ILE A 74 -19.51 -15.44 1.38
N LYS A 75 -19.86 -14.92 0.19
CA LYS A 75 -19.62 -13.52 -0.20
C LYS A 75 -20.30 -12.52 0.74
N LYS A 76 -21.53 -12.82 1.17
CA LYS A 76 -22.30 -11.96 2.10
C LYS A 76 -21.72 -11.96 3.51
N GLN A 77 -21.08 -13.05 3.92
CA GLN A 77 -20.43 -13.15 5.23
C GLN A 77 -19.12 -12.37 5.26
N ASP A 78 -18.21 -12.68 4.35
CA ASP A 78 -16.96 -11.94 4.16
C ASP A 78 -16.41 -12.18 2.75
N SER A 79 -16.14 -11.10 2.02
CA SER A 79 -15.61 -11.17 0.66
C SER A 79 -14.18 -11.71 0.59
N PHE A 80 -13.41 -11.67 1.69
CA PHE A 80 -12.12 -12.35 1.76
C PHE A 80 -12.24 -13.87 1.59
N TYR A 81 -13.35 -14.47 2.02
CA TYR A 81 -13.56 -15.91 1.88
C TYR A 81 -13.65 -16.36 0.43
N CYS A 82 -14.05 -15.48 -0.50
CA CYS A 82 -14.02 -15.76 -1.93
C CYS A 82 -12.58 -16.04 -2.44
N MET A 83 -11.54 -15.47 -1.81
CA MET A 83 -10.14 -15.76 -2.16
C MET A 83 -9.77 -17.21 -1.86
N TYR A 84 -10.19 -17.73 -0.71
CA TYR A 84 -9.96 -19.13 -0.32
C TYR A 84 -10.74 -20.10 -1.22
N VAL A 85 -12.00 -19.77 -1.53
CA VAL A 85 -12.83 -20.57 -2.46
C VAL A 85 -12.17 -20.58 -3.84
N LEU A 86 -11.65 -19.44 -4.32
CA LEU A 86 -10.95 -19.34 -5.60
C LEU A 86 -9.75 -20.28 -5.65
N VAL A 87 -8.89 -20.26 -4.63
CA VAL A 87 -7.72 -21.15 -4.54
C VAL A 87 -8.13 -22.62 -4.56
N ARG A 88 -9.16 -22.99 -3.77
CA ARG A 88 -9.62 -24.38 -3.66
C ARG A 88 -10.25 -24.89 -4.96
N LEU A 89 -11.14 -24.11 -5.58
CA LEU A 89 -11.73 -24.48 -6.87
C LEU A 89 -10.66 -24.56 -7.96
N ASN A 90 -9.67 -23.68 -7.96
CA ASN A 90 -8.58 -23.71 -8.94
C ASN A 90 -7.79 -25.01 -8.85
N GLN A 91 -7.42 -25.44 -7.65
CA GLN A 91 -6.74 -26.73 -7.42
C GLN A 91 -7.59 -27.91 -7.91
N HIS A 92 -8.89 -27.92 -7.59
CA HIS A 92 -9.77 -29.00 -8.02
C HIS A 92 -9.90 -29.08 -9.55
N VAL A 93 -10.12 -27.96 -10.22
CA VAL A 93 -10.22 -27.91 -11.70
C VAL A 93 -8.91 -28.35 -12.35
N MET A 94 -7.76 -27.91 -11.84
CA MET A 94 -6.44 -28.29 -12.38
C MET A 94 -6.11 -29.78 -12.17
N SER A 95 -6.63 -30.39 -11.10
CA SER A 95 -6.41 -31.80 -10.79
C SER A 95 -7.34 -32.77 -11.54
N ALA A 96 -8.50 -32.27 -12.02
CA ALA A 96 -9.55 -33.12 -12.55
C ALA A 96 -9.44 -33.30 -14.07
N GLN A 97 -9.28 -34.55 -14.52
CA GLN A 97 -9.34 -34.90 -15.94
C GLN A 97 -10.79 -34.79 -16.45
N SER A 98 -11.06 -33.77 -17.28
CA SER A 98 -12.24 -33.54 -18.14
C SER A 98 -13.55 -34.29 -17.78
N SER A 99 -14.02 -34.11 -16.55
CA SER A 99 -15.25 -34.74 -16.02
C SER A 99 -16.40 -33.74 -15.91
N PHE A 100 -17.64 -34.24 -15.78
CA PHE A 100 -18.83 -33.41 -15.51
C PHE A 100 -18.59 -32.43 -14.34
N LEU A 101 -18.06 -32.94 -13.21
CA LEU A 101 -17.74 -32.12 -12.04
C LEU A 101 -16.64 -31.09 -12.32
N SER A 102 -15.63 -31.44 -13.13
CA SER A 102 -14.59 -30.48 -13.54
C SER A 102 -15.20 -29.31 -14.32
N ASN A 103 -16.14 -29.58 -15.23
CA ASN A 103 -16.85 -28.53 -15.98
C ASN A 103 -17.73 -27.67 -15.07
N THR A 104 -18.46 -28.26 -14.12
CA THR A 104 -19.26 -27.52 -13.14
C THR A 104 -18.37 -26.63 -12.27
N PHE A 105 -17.27 -27.16 -11.72
CA PHE A 105 -16.33 -26.37 -10.93
C PHE A 105 -15.59 -25.33 -11.74
N ALA A 106 -15.29 -25.56 -13.01
CA ALA A 106 -14.70 -24.56 -13.90
C ALA A 106 -15.66 -23.38 -14.12
N SER A 107 -16.96 -23.64 -14.29
CA SER A 107 -17.97 -22.57 -14.34
C SER A 107 -18.01 -21.79 -13.02
N GLN A 108 -17.98 -22.47 -11.87
CA GLN A 108 -17.98 -21.80 -10.56
C GLN A 108 -16.70 -21.01 -10.29
N LEU A 109 -15.55 -21.51 -10.76
CA LEU A 109 -14.27 -20.85 -10.65
C LEU A 109 -14.28 -19.46 -11.32
N ILE A 110 -14.91 -19.36 -12.50
CA ILE A 110 -15.07 -18.09 -13.22
C ILE A 110 -15.91 -17.10 -12.40
N GLU A 111 -17.01 -17.56 -11.81
CA GLU A 111 -17.91 -16.74 -11.01
C GLU A 111 -17.27 -16.23 -9.71
N VAL A 112 -16.55 -17.10 -9.01
CA VAL A 112 -15.80 -16.72 -7.80
C VAL A 112 -14.68 -15.74 -8.16
N LYS A 113 -13.95 -15.96 -9.26
CA LYS A 113 -12.93 -15.03 -9.75
C LYS A 113 -13.52 -13.66 -10.05
N ARG A 114 -14.68 -13.61 -10.72
CA ARG A 114 -15.42 -12.36 -10.96
C ARG A 114 -15.82 -11.66 -9.67
N SER A 115 -16.21 -12.41 -8.64
CA SER A 115 -16.53 -11.85 -7.32
C SER A 115 -15.30 -11.29 -6.61
N VAL A 116 -14.14 -11.95 -6.70
CA VAL A 116 -12.86 -11.42 -6.17
C VAL A 116 -12.48 -10.13 -6.91
N ASP A 117 -12.58 -10.09 -8.24
CA ASP A 117 -12.30 -8.87 -9.01
C ASP A 117 -13.23 -7.70 -8.61
N GLN A 118 -14.52 -7.98 -8.42
CA GLN A 118 -15.48 -6.98 -7.93
C GLN A 118 -15.12 -6.48 -6.53
N PHE A 119 -14.73 -7.38 -5.62
CA PHE A 119 -14.28 -7.02 -4.28
C PHE A 119 -13.03 -6.13 -4.33
N MET A 120 -12.02 -6.48 -5.15
CA MET A 120 -10.82 -5.67 -5.30
C MET A 120 -11.13 -4.28 -5.88
N GLN A 121 -12.06 -4.20 -6.83
CA GLN A 121 -12.55 -2.92 -7.35
C GLN A 121 -13.24 -2.09 -6.25
N GLN A 122 -14.08 -2.72 -5.42
CA GLN A 122 -14.73 -2.05 -4.29
C GLN A 122 -13.72 -1.53 -3.26
N GLN A 123 -12.62 -2.26 -3.00
CA GLN A 123 -11.55 -1.77 -2.12
C GLN A 123 -10.94 -0.48 -2.68
N ILE A 124 -10.66 -0.43 -3.98
CA ILE A 124 -10.16 0.77 -4.66
C ILE A 124 -11.17 1.91 -4.54
N ASP A 125 -12.44 1.67 -4.86
CA ASP A 125 -13.47 2.71 -4.84
C ASP A 125 -13.69 3.23 -3.40
N SER A 126 -13.60 2.36 -2.40
CA SER A 126 -13.67 2.76 -0.98
C SER A 126 -12.54 3.69 -0.55
N ILE A 127 -11.33 3.56 -1.14
CA ILE A 127 -10.25 4.51 -0.93
C ILE A 127 -10.66 5.85 -1.53
N LYS A 128 -11.14 5.85 -2.78
CA LYS A 128 -11.47 7.09 -3.50
C LYS A 128 -12.60 7.89 -2.86
N GLU A 129 -13.55 7.18 -2.26
CA GLU A 129 -14.74 7.75 -1.62
C GLU A 129 -14.55 7.93 -0.10
N CYS A 130 -13.34 7.68 0.41
CA CYS A 130 -13.04 7.74 1.84
C CYS A 130 -13.34 9.14 2.40
N ARG A 131 -14.18 9.20 3.43
CA ARG A 131 -14.49 10.44 4.13
C ARG A 131 -13.60 10.61 5.35
N MET A 132 -12.98 11.77 5.45
CA MET A 132 -12.11 12.11 6.57
C MET A 132 -12.88 12.20 7.89
N ALA A 133 -12.34 11.58 8.94
CA ALA A 133 -12.89 11.70 10.28
C ALA A 133 -12.74 13.15 10.79
N LYS A 134 -13.75 13.68 11.48
CA LYS A 134 -13.75 15.07 12.01
C LYS A 134 -12.89 15.26 13.28
N LYS A 135 -11.98 14.32 13.58
CA LYS A 135 -11.12 14.32 14.78
C LYS A 135 -10.18 15.52 14.79
N HIS A 136 -9.61 15.87 15.95
CA HIS A 136 -8.64 16.98 16.04
C HIS A 136 -7.39 16.73 15.19
N LYS A 137 -6.85 15.52 15.29
CA LYS A 137 -5.72 15.02 14.51
C LYS A 137 -6.24 13.95 13.54
N CYS A 138 -5.77 13.98 12.30
CA CYS A 138 -6.14 12.99 11.29
C CYS A 138 -5.73 11.57 11.71
N GLY A 139 -4.44 11.38 12.03
CA GLY A 139 -3.87 10.07 12.28
C GLY A 139 -3.72 9.24 11.00
N ILE A 140 -3.68 7.92 11.17
CA ILE A 140 -3.56 6.98 10.06
C ILE A 140 -4.93 6.82 9.39
N LEU A 141 -4.95 6.94 8.06
CA LEU A 141 -6.16 6.82 7.26
C LEU A 141 -6.68 5.37 7.32
N PRO A 142 -8.00 5.15 7.41
CA PRO A 142 -8.56 3.82 7.63
C PRO A 142 -8.11 2.77 6.60
N TYR A 143 -8.01 3.15 5.32
CA TYR A 143 -7.57 2.23 4.28
C TYR A 143 -6.07 1.91 4.35
N VAL A 144 -5.26 2.78 4.98
CA VAL A 144 -3.82 2.53 5.19
C VAL A 144 -3.63 1.56 6.37
N SER A 145 -4.33 1.76 7.48
CA SER A 145 -4.26 0.84 8.62
C SER A 145 -4.89 -0.53 8.34
N ASN A 146 -5.98 -0.58 7.57
CA ASN A 146 -6.64 -1.83 7.18
C ASN A 146 -5.85 -2.69 6.18
N LEU A 147 -4.79 -2.14 5.56
CA LEU A 147 -3.98 -2.88 4.59
C LEU A 147 -3.33 -4.12 5.21
N GLU A 148 -2.98 -4.09 6.50
CA GLU A 148 -2.41 -5.26 7.18
C GLU A 148 -3.42 -6.41 7.25
N VAL A 149 -4.67 -6.11 7.63
CA VAL A 149 -5.76 -7.10 7.65
C VAL A 149 -6.03 -7.64 6.25
N PHE A 150 -6.03 -6.77 5.24
CA PHE A 150 -6.14 -7.21 3.85
C PHE A 150 -5.00 -8.18 3.49
N ALA A 151 -3.76 -7.85 3.83
CA ALA A 151 -2.60 -8.63 3.47
C ALA A 151 -2.60 -10.03 4.10
N VAL A 152 -3.02 -10.13 5.37
CA VAL A 152 -3.17 -11.41 6.08
C VAL A 152 -4.18 -12.32 5.37
N ASN A 153 -5.33 -11.79 4.98
CA ASN A 153 -6.37 -12.59 4.31
C ASN A 153 -6.01 -12.94 2.86
N ALA A 154 -5.31 -12.04 2.16
CA ALA A 154 -4.89 -12.24 0.78
C ALA A 154 -3.68 -13.19 0.63
N ASP A 155 -3.00 -13.53 1.72
CA ASP A 155 -1.82 -14.42 1.72
C ASP A 155 -2.11 -15.81 1.12
N CYS A 156 -3.34 -16.30 1.23
CA CYS A 156 -3.75 -17.56 0.62
C CYS A 156 -3.59 -17.57 -0.91
N LEU A 157 -3.89 -16.44 -1.57
CA LEU A 157 -3.74 -16.28 -3.01
C LEU A 157 -2.27 -16.04 -3.39
N LEU A 158 -1.51 -15.30 -2.56
CA LEU A 158 -0.07 -15.10 -2.78
C LEU A 158 0.72 -16.41 -2.79
N LYS A 159 0.26 -17.42 -2.02
CA LYS A 159 0.87 -18.75 -1.95
C LYS A 159 0.32 -19.75 -2.98
N SER A 160 -0.52 -19.30 -3.91
CA SER A 160 -1.17 -20.15 -4.91
C SER A 160 -0.65 -19.89 -6.34
N ASP A 161 -1.02 -20.76 -7.28
CA ASP A 161 -0.75 -20.56 -8.72
C ASP A 161 -1.44 -19.32 -9.30
N ARG A 162 -2.32 -18.66 -8.53
CA ARG A 162 -3.03 -17.43 -8.89
C ARG A 162 -2.37 -16.16 -8.33
N LYS A 163 -1.16 -16.29 -7.77
CA LYS A 163 -0.38 -15.17 -7.23
C LYS A 163 -0.33 -13.96 -8.18
N ALA A 164 -0.06 -14.19 -9.46
CA ALA A 164 0.07 -13.12 -10.46
C ALA A 164 -1.22 -12.29 -10.65
N ASP A 165 -2.40 -12.88 -10.41
CA ASP A 165 -3.67 -12.15 -10.48
C ASP A 165 -3.78 -11.16 -9.30
N LEU A 166 -3.43 -11.61 -8.10
CA LEU A 166 -3.43 -10.78 -6.90
C LEU A 166 -2.33 -9.71 -6.94
N GLU A 167 -1.16 -10.00 -7.49
CA GLU A 167 -0.06 -9.03 -7.63
C GLU A 167 -0.48 -7.80 -8.45
N LYS A 168 -1.23 -7.99 -9.55
CA LYS A 168 -1.77 -6.88 -10.36
C LYS A 168 -2.74 -6.01 -9.56
N TRP A 169 -3.61 -6.65 -8.77
CA TRP A 169 -4.55 -5.93 -7.91
C TRP A 169 -3.84 -5.19 -6.77
N TYR A 170 -2.81 -5.78 -6.17
CA TYR A 170 -1.98 -5.14 -5.15
C TYR A 170 -1.32 -3.86 -5.67
N ILE A 171 -0.70 -3.92 -6.85
CA ILE A 171 -0.09 -2.74 -7.49
C ILE A 171 -1.14 -1.63 -7.62
N ARG A 172 -2.28 -1.94 -8.24
CA ARG A 172 -3.34 -0.95 -8.48
C ARG A 172 -3.92 -0.38 -7.17
N LEU A 173 -4.08 -1.22 -6.16
CA LEU A 173 -4.56 -0.82 -4.84
C LEU A 173 -3.57 0.16 -4.17
N LEU A 174 -2.28 -0.17 -4.16
CA LEU A 174 -1.26 0.68 -3.55
C LEU A 174 -1.01 1.97 -4.32
N ASP A 175 -1.03 1.95 -5.65
CA ASP A 175 -0.93 3.15 -6.46
C ASP A 175 -2.10 4.10 -6.12
N THR A 176 -3.32 3.56 -5.97
CA THR A 176 -4.48 4.33 -5.53
C THR A 176 -4.28 4.88 -4.11
N MET A 177 -3.78 4.08 -3.16
CA MET A 177 -3.49 4.57 -1.80
C MET A 177 -2.47 5.73 -1.82
N LEU A 178 -1.38 5.58 -2.58
CA LEU A 178 -0.31 6.58 -2.71
C LEU A 178 -0.79 7.90 -3.34
N GLU A 179 -1.76 7.83 -4.26
CA GLU A 179 -2.40 9.00 -4.85
C GLU A 179 -3.36 9.66 -3.84
N TYR A 180 -4.29 8.88 -3.28
CA TYR A 180 -5.39 9.41 -2.48
C TYR A 180 -4.99 9.83 -1.06
N ILE A 181 -3.87 9.34 -0.52
CA ILE A 181 -3.28 9.95 0.69
C ILE A 181 -3.06 11.46 0.46
N SER A 182 -2.56 11.85 -0.71
CA SER A 182 -2.33 13.27 -1.01
C SER A 182 -3.61 14.06 -1.20
N VAL A 183 -4.63 13.45 -1.81
CA VAL A 183 -5.95 14.06 -2.02
C VAL A 183 -6.63 14.33 -0.67
N HIS A 184 -6.72 13.31 0.18
CA HIS A 184 -7.38 13.42 1.47
C HIS A 184 -6.62 14.28 2.48
N ALA A 185 -5.29 14.36 2.36
CA ALA A 185 -4.49 15.27 3.17
C ALA A 185 -4.88 16.75 2.98
N ALA A 186 -5.42 17.12 1.81
CA ALA A 186 -5.88 18.48 1.55
C ALA A 186 -7.27 18.78 2.15
N ASP A 187 -8.06 17.77 2.50
CA ASP A 187 -9.45 17.87 2.96
C ASP A 187 -9.59 17.78 4.50
N HIS A 188 -8.49 17.94 5.24
CA HIS A 188 -8.49 17.88 6.70
C HIS A 188 -7.81 19.11 7.33
N LYS A 189 -8.19 19.45 8.57
CA LYS A 189 -7.61 20.59 9.32
C LYS A 189 -6.19 20.35 9.83
N THR A 190 -5.77 19.08 9.91
CA THR A 190 -4.38 18.72 10.22
C THR A 190 -3.52 19.15 9.05
N PRO A 191 -2.32 19.72 9.27
CA PRO A 191 -1.43 20.12 8.18
C PRO A 191 -1.26 19.00 7.15
N PRO A 192 -1.41 19.28 5.84
CA PRO A 192 -1.34 18.23 4.80
C PRO A 192 -0.01 17.46 4.82
N GLN A 193 1.09 18.13 5.17
CA GLN A 193 2.41 17.50 5.29
C GLN A 193 2.45 16.47 6.42
N VAL A 194 1.73 16.70 7.53
CA VAL A 194 1.64 15.74 8.64
C VAL A 194 0.83 14.52 8.23
N VAL A 195 -0.33 14.73 7.61
CA VAL A 195 -1.18 13.61 7.14
C VAL A 195 -0.40 12.74 6.14
N LYS A 196 0.26 13.36 5.16
CA LYS A 196 1.12 12.67 4.20
C LYS A 196 2.26 11.92 4.89
N MET A 197 3.00 12.60 5.76
CA MET A 197 4.17 12.04 6.43
C MET A 197 3.81 10.82 7.29
N GLU A 198 2.79 10.90 8.14
CA GLU A 198 2.37 9.78 8.99
C GLU A 198 1.89 8.58 8.17
N ASN A 199 1.07 8.82 7.14
CA ASN A 199 0.49 7.75 6.33
C ASN A 199 1.51 7.10 5.40
N TYR A 200 2.41 7.87 4.77
CA TYR A 200 3.47 7.30 3.96
C TYR A 200 4.52 6.56 4.79
N HIS A 201 4.83 7.05 6.01
CA HIS A 201 5.71 6.34 6.95
C HIS A 201 5.11 4.97 7.34
N TYR A 202 3.83 4.97 7.72
CA TYR A 202 3.12 3.74 8.09
C TYR A 202 3.10 2.76 6.91
N LEU A 203 2.71 3.24 5.72
CA LEU A 203 2.65 2.42 4.51
C LEU A 203 4.02 1.84 4.16
N TYR A 204 5.09 2.65 4.17
CA TYR A 204 6.45 2.18 3.94
C TYR A 204 6.88 1.09 4.94
N SER A 205 6.57 1.30 6.22
CA SER A 205 6.91 0.36 7.29
C SER A 205 6.21 -0.98 7.11
N LEU A 206 4.90 -0.96 6.85
CA LEU A 206 4.10 -2.14 6.59
C LEU A 206 4.58 -2.90 5.34
N LEU A 207 4.82 -2.20 4.22
CA LEU A 207 5.35 -2.85 3.01
C LEU A 207 6.74 -3.45 3.21
N SER A 208 7.57 -2.83 4.05
CA SER A 208 8.88 -3.37 4.42
C SER A 208 8.81 -4.62 5.28
N GLN A 209 7.73 -4.78 6.07
CA GLN A 209 7.46 -5.98 6.86
C GLN A 209 6.87 -7.11 5.98
N LEU A 210 5.92 -6.79 5.10
CA LEU A 210 5.26 -7.76 4.22
C LEU A 210 6.21 -8.39 3.20
N LYS A 211 7.22 -7.65 2.72
CA LYS A 211 8.26 -8.14 1.78
C LYS A 211 7.71 -8.79 0.50
N ILE A 212 6.59 -8.29 -0.02
CA ILE A 212 6.03 -8.71 -1.30
C ILE A 212 6.83 -8.06 -2.43
N SER A 213 7.61 -8.85 -3.15
CA SER A 213 8.60 -8.37 -4.13
C SER A 213 8.04 -7.47 -5.24
N VAL A 214 6.82 -7.75 -5.71
CA VAL A 214 6.20 -6.95 -6.78
C VAL A 214 5.89 -5.51 -6.36
N LEU A 215 5.83 -5.25 -5.05
CA LEU A 215 5.48 -3.94 -4.47
C LEU A 215 6.71 -3.10 -4.10
N ASP A 216 7.90 -3.49 -4.55
CA ASP A 216 9.14 -2.76 -4.26
C ASP A 216 9.15 -1.33 -4.80
N THR A 217 8.50 -1.10 -5.95
CA THR A 217 8.35 0.25 -6.52
C THR A 217 7.51 1.13 -5.61
N GLN A 218 6.32 0.67 -5.21
CA GLN A 218 5.41 1.39 -4.31
C GLN A 218 6.02 1.60 -2.94
N ARG A 219 6.79 0.63 -2.43
CA ARG A 219 7.54 0.76 -1.17
C ARG A 219 8.57 1.89 -1.25
N LYS A 220 9.34 1.96 -2.34
CA LYS A 220 10.32 3.05 -2.56
C LYS A 220 9.62 4.40 -2.71
N GLU A 221 8.51 4.44 -3.43
CA GLU A 221 7.71 5.66 -3.61
C GLU A 221 7.12 6.15 -2.28
N ALA A 222 6.57 5.26 -1.44
CA ALA A 222 6.10 5.59 -0.10
C ALA A 222 7.22 6.22 0.75
N LYS A 223 8.43 5.63 0.71
CA LYS A 223 9.60 6.20 1.41
C LYS A 223 9.96 7.59 0.90
N GLN A 224 9.98 7.77 -0.42
CA GLN A 224 10.27 9.06 -1.04
C GLN A 224 9.25 10.11 -0.62
N LYS A 225 7.95 9.83 -0.78
CA LYS A 225 6.87 10.76 -0.40
C LYS A 225 6.85 11.06 1.09
N TYR A 226 7.21 10.08 1.94
CA TYR A 226 7.42 10.31 3.37
C TYR A 226 8.52 11.35 3.61
N ASN A 227 9.70 11.18 3.02
CA ASN A 227 10.82 12.11 3.19
C ASN A 227 10.50 13.50 2.63
N GLU A 228 9.83 13.58 1.48
CA GLU A 228 9.38 14.84 0.89
C GLU A 228 8.38 15.56 1.80
N ALA A 229 7.44 14.83 2.39
CA ALA A 229 6.46 15.39 3.34
C ALA A 229 7.12 15.86 4.64
N LEU A 230 8.07 15.09 5.18
CA LEU A 230 8.86 15.47 6.34
C LEU A 230 9.67 16.74 6.07
N HIS A 231 10.41 16.78 4.96
CA HIS A 231 11.18 17.96 4.59
C HIS A 231 10.28 19.19 4.37
N SER A 232 9.15 19.01 3.67
CA SER A 232 8.17 20.08 3.46
C SER A 232 7.58 20.59 4.78
N TYR A 233 7.32 19.70 5.75
CA TYR A 233 6.82 20.08 7.06
C TYR A 233 7.86 20.88 7.85
N VAL A 234 9.11 20.41 7.87
CA VAL A 234 10.23 21.10 8.52
C VAL A 234 10.39 22.49 7.89
N THR A 235 10.54 22.60 6.57
CA THR A 235 10.69 23.89 5.88
C THR A 235 9.54 24.85 6.17
N LEU A 236 8.29 24.38 6.22
CA LEU A 236 7.11 25.22 6.46
C LEU A 236 6.98 25.68 7.92
N TYR A 237 7.19 24.78 8.88
CA TYR A 237 6.89 25.05 10.30
C TYR A 237 8.11 25.43 11.14
N PHE A 238 9.29 24.91 10.77
CA PHE A 238 10.56 25.39 11.30
C PHE A 238 10.84 26.78 10.71
N GLY A 239 10.58 26.96 9.41
CA GLY A 239 10.68 28.25 8.73
C GLY A 239 12.10 28.78 8.69
N ARG A 240 12.25 30.07 9.00
CA ARG A 240 13.55 30.77 9.12
C ARG A 240 13.79 31.17 10.58
N PRO A 241 14.21 30.24 11.45
CA PRO A 241 14.71 30.61 12.77
C PRO A 241 15.78 31.68 12.61
N LEU A 242 15.81 32.64 13.53
CA LEU A 242 16.71 33.80 13.42
C LEU A 242 16.38 34.72 12.23
N GLU A 243 15.09 34.91 11.91
CA GLU A 243 14.60 35.66 10.74
C GLU A 243 15.37 36.95 10.42
N LYS A 244 15.57 37.85 11.41
CA LYS A 244 16.29 39.12 11.20
C LYS A 244 17.76 38.91 10.85
N LEU A 245 18.38 37.86 11.40
CA LEU A 245 19.74 37.47 11.08
C LEU A 245 19.82 36.92 9.64
N ASN A 246 18.86 36.08 9.25
CA ASN A 246 18.75 35.61 7.87
C ASN A 246 18.54 36.78 6.90
N THR A 247 17.62 37.71 7.17
CA THR A 247 17.39 38.89 6.33
C THR A 247 18.64 39.77 6.21
N PHE A 248 19.39 39.94 7.30
CA PHE A 248 20.67 40.65 7.27
C PHE A 248 21.66 39.97 6.32
N PHE A 249 21.81 38.64 6.41
CA PHE A 249 22.74 37.88 5.57
C PHE A 249 22.28 37.73 4.11
N GLU A 250 20.97 37.72 3.83
CA GLU A 250 20.47 37.84 2.46
C GLU A 250 20.86 39.17 1.83
N GLY A 251 20.79 40.26 2.60
CA GLY A 251 21.27 41.58 2.19
C GLY A 251 22.78 41.60 1.93
N VAL A 252 23.57 40.95 2.78
CA VAL A 252 25.01 40.74 2.58
C VAL A 252 25.28 39.97 1.29
N GLN A 253 24.62 38.83 1.10
CA GLN A 253 24.78 37.99 -0.10
C GLN A 253 24.39 38.75 -1.37
N ALA A 254 23.33 39.56 -1.35
CA ALA A 254 22.93 40.40 -2.48
C ALA A 254 24.01 41.45 -2.83
N ARG A 255 24.70 42.02 -1.84
CA ARG A 255 25.82 42.93 -2.06
C ARG A 255 27.03 42.22 -2.66
N VAL A 256 27.34 41.02 -2.16
CA VAL A 256 28.41 40.19 -2.72
C VAL A 256 28.11 39.83 -4.18
N ALA A 257 26.87 39.42 -4.47
CA ALA A 257 26.41 39.13 -5.83
C ALA A 257 26.47 40.37 -6.76
N SER A 258 26.34 41.58 -6.20
CA SER A 258 26.49 42.85 -6.93
C SER A 258 27.95 43.25 -7.20
N GLY A 259 28.93 42.38 -6.89
CA GLY A 259 30.35 42.58 -7.20
C GLY A 259 31.20 43.09 -6.04
N VAL A 260 30.63 43.22 -4.84
CA VAL A 260 31.39 43.61 -3.64
C VAL A 260 32.16 42.39 -3.13
N LYS A 261 33.46 42.52 -2.87
CA LYS A 261 34.22 41.39 -2.29
C LYS A 261 33.68 41.07 -0.90
N ALA A 262 33.55 39.78 -0.58
CA ALA A 262 33.04 39.33 0.71
C ALA A 262 33.76 40.00 1.90
N SER A 263 35.09 40.08 1.86
CA SER A 263 35.91 40.74 2.89
C SER A 263 35.66 42.24 3.05
N GLU A 264 35.08 42.90 2.05
CA GLU A 264 34.82 44.34 2.02
C GLU A 264 33.38 44.69 2.45
N VAL A 265 32.50 43.69 2.61
CA VAL A 265 31.11 43.90 3.05
C VAL A 265 31.05 44.68 4.37
N SER A 266 32.00 44.41 5.28
CA SER A 266 32.05 45.05 6.60
C SER A 266 32.23 46.57 6.57
N TYR A 267 32.64 47.15 5.43
CA TYR A 267 32.75 48.59 5.22
C TYR A 267 31.44 49.25 4.77
N GLN A 268 30.44 48.46 4.36
CA GLN A 268 29.12 49.00 4.03
C GLN A 268 28.35 49.35 5.30
N LEU A 269 27.88 50.60 5.40
CA LEU A 269 27.21 51.11 6.61
C LEU A 269 26.05 50.21 7.07
N ALA A 270 25.21 49.76 6.14
CA ALA A 270 24.05 48.90 6.42
C ALA A 270 24.42 47.47 6.85
N TYR A 271 25.65 47.03 6.57
CA TYR A 271 26.15 45.68 6.87
C TYR A 271 27.45 45.72 7.66
N SER A 272 27.65 46.78 8.46
CA SER A 272 28.88 46.96 9.22
C SER A 272 29.02 45.93 10.34
N LYS A 273 30.23 45.79 10.91
CA LYS A 273 30.48 44.95 12.11
C LYS A 273 29.56 45.33 13.28
N GLN A 274 29.23 46.60 13.42
CA GLN A 274 28.35 47.09 14.48
C GLN A 274 26.89 46.67 14.23
N GLU A 275 26.41 46.76 13.00
CA GLU A 275 25.06 46.30 12.65
C GLU A 275 24.93 44.79 12.80
N LEU A 276 25.93 44.00 12.38
CA LEU A 276 25.94 42.56 12.62
C LEU A 276 25.81 42.22 14.11
N ARG A 277 26.61 42.87 14.99
CA ARG A 277 26.50 42.67 16.45
C ARG A 277 25.11 43.03 16.98
N LYS A 278 24.49 44.11 16.49
CA LYS A 278 23.13 44.49 16.88
C LYS A 278 22.09 43.45 16.48
N VAL A 279 22.24 42.80 15.33
CA VAL A 279 21.32 41.76 14.87
C VAL A 279 21.53 40.46 15.67
N ILE A 280 22.78 40.07 15.96
CA ILE A 280 23.11 38.90 16.78
C ILE A 280 22.52 39.03 18.20
N ASN A 281 22.67 40.19 18.84
CA ASN A 281 22.19 40.43 20.21
C ASN A 281 20.66 40.33 20.37
N GLN A 282 19.90 40.25 19.27
CA GLN A 282 18.45 40.01 19.31
C GLN A 282 18.09 38.54 19.52
N TYR A 283 19.07 37.64 19.42
CA TYR A 283 18.89 36.20 19.54
C TYR A 283 19.78 35.59 20.62
N PRO A 284 19.64 36.02 21.90
CA PRO A 284 20.32 35.34 22.98
C PRO A 284 19.82 33.90 23.10
N GLY A 285 20.67 32.99 23.58
CA GLY A 285 20.36 31.56 23.66
C GLY A 285 19.04 31.26 24.40
N SER A 286 18.68 32.08 25.41
CA SER A 286 17.40 31.95 26.13
C SER A 286 16.16 32.28 25.27
N THR A 287 16.26 33.27 24.38
CA THR A 287 15.19 33.59 23.41
C THR A 287 15.06 32.49 22.36
N VAL A 288 16.20 31.96 21.89
CA VAL A 288 16.23 30.83 20.95
C VAL A 288 15.58 29.59 21.58
N LYS A 289 15.99 29.22 22.80
CA LYS A 289 15.42 28.09 23.55
C LYS A 289 13.90 28.22 23.74
N LYS A 290 13.40 29.41 24.13
CA LYS A 290 11.96 29.67 24.24
C LYS A 290 11.22 29.52 22.91
N GLY A 291 11.83 29.97 21.80
CA GLY A 291 11.29 29.77 20.46
C GLY A 291 11.16 28.29 20.10
N LEU A 292 12.20 27.50 20.41
CA LEU A 292 12.21 26.05 20.21
C LEU A 292 11.17 25.33 21.09
N GLU A 293 10.97 25.74 22.35
CA GLU A 293 9.92 25.20 23.23
C GLU A 293 8.51 25.43 22.64
N SER A 294 8.26 26.64 22.13
CA SER A 294 6.98 26.96 21.47
C SER A 294 6.79 26.14 20.21
N LEU A 295 7.86 25.91 19.44
CA LEU A 295 7.82 25.09 18.24
C LEU A 295 7.54 23.63 18.57
N TYR A 296 8.21 23.07 19.57
CA TYR A 296 7.98 21.70 20.04
C TYR A 296 6.50 21.45 20.37
N ARG A 297 5.90 22.33 21.18
CA ARG A 297 4.46 22.25 21.53
C ARG A 297 3.55 22.37 20.31
N LYS A 298 3.95 23.13 19.28
CA LYS A 298 3.19 23.24 18.03
C LYS A 298 3.27 21.93 17.24
N VAL A 299 4.45 21.32 17.15
CA VAL A 299 4.67 20.04 16.47
C VAL A 299 3.88 18.91 17.17
N GLU A 300 3.94 18.83 18.49
CA GLU A 300 3.18 17.89 19.31
C GLU A 300 1.65 18.02 19.11
N LYS A 301 1.15 19.24 18.91
CA LYS A 301 -0.28 19.48 18.63
C LYS A 301 -0.70 19.02 17.23
N HIS A 302 0.21 18.97 16.26
CA HIS A 302 -0.12 18.54 14.91
C HIS A 302 -0.06 17.01 14.76
N LEU A 303 0.97 16.37 15.32
CA LEU A 303 1.26 14.95 15.15
C LEU A 303 0.32 14.06 15.98
N SER A 304 -0.15 12.97 15.40
CA SER A 304 -0.91 11.93 16.09
C SER A 304 -0.01 11.00 16.91
N GLU A 305 -0.59 10.36 17.92
CA GLU A 305 0.09 9.32 18.70
C GLU A 305 0.32 8.06 17.86
N GLU A 306 -0.62 7.72 16.98
CA GLU A 306 -0.56 6.55 16.08
C GLU A 306 0.66 6.59 15.14
N GLY A 307 1.03 7.78 14.64
CA GLY A 307 2.20 7.94 13.78
C GLY A 307 3.53 7.71 14.50
N ASN A 308 3.59 8.02 15.80
CA ASN A 308 4.81 7.96 16.63
C ASN A 308 6.04 8.64 15.98
N LEU A 309 5.83 9.80 15.34
CA LEU A 309 6.86 10.51 14.58
C LEU A 309 7.45 11.75 15.28
N LEU A 310 6.98 12.10 16.49
CA LEU A 310 7.40 13.33 17.19
C LEU A 310 8.93 13.44 17.32
N GLN A 311 9.57 12.38 17.79
CA GLN A 311 11.03 12.36 17.97
C GLN A 311 11.78 12.43 16.63
N VAL A 312 11.22 11.82 15.58
CA VAL A 312 11.84 11.84 14.24
C VAL A 312 11.77 13.24 13.65
N VAL A 313 10.61 13.88 13.72
CA VAL A 313 10.41 15.26 13.27
C VAL A 313 11.28 16.23 14.07
N TRP A 314 11.38 16.03 15.39
CA TRP A 314 12.19 16.88 16.26
C TRP A 314 13.69 16.80 15.92
N ARG A 315 14.19 15.59 15.61
CA ARG A 315 15.56 15.39 15.11
C ARG A 315 15.77 16.06 13.75
N ALA A 316 14.81 15.93 12.82
CA ALA A 316 14.91 16.60 11.52
C ALA A 316 14.96 18.13 11.66
N MET A 317 14.20 18.71 12.59
CA MET A 317 14.26 20.13 12.92
C MET A 317 15.59 20.54 13.56
N GLN A 318 16.19 19.67 14.39
CA GLN A 318 17.51 19.90 14.97
C GLN A 318 18.59 19.95 13.88
N GLU A 319 18.59 18.98 12.97
CA GLU A 319 19.53 18.91 11.85
C GLU A 319 19.42 20.14 10.94
N GLU A 320 18.19 20.55 10.62
CA GLU A 320 17.94 21.77 9.85
C GLU A 320 18.48 23.01 10.57
N PHE A 321 18.28 23.13 11.89
CA PHE A 321 18.79 24.28 12.63
C PHE A 321 20.31 24.34 12.65
N ILE A 322 20.96 23.19 12.83
CA ILE A 322 22.42 23.09 12.80
C ILE A 322 22.95 23.47 11.42
N GLN A 323 22.27 23.05 10.34
CA GLN A 323 22.66 23.41 8.98
C GLN A 323 22.56 24.92 8.73
N GLN A 324 21.49 25.56 9.20
CA GLN A 324 21.33 27.01 9.11
C GLN A 324 22.39 27.75 9.96
N TYR A 325 22.65 27.28 11.18
CA TYR A 325 23.69 27.82 12.05
C TYR A 325 25.07 27.79 11.36
N LYS A 326 25.47 26.64 10.80
CA LYS A 326 26.74 26.49 10.07
C LYS A 326 26.83 27.45 8.88
N THR A 327 25.75 27.58 8.12
CA THR A 327 25.67 28.50 6.98
C THR A 327 25.89 29.96 7.43
N LEU A 328 25.31 30.36 8.57
CA LEU A 328 25.50 31.68 9.14
C LEU A 328 26.93 31.90 9.64
N GLU A 329 27.53 30.93 10.34
CA GLU A 329 28.94 31.01 10.76
C GLU A 329 29.89 31.14 9.56
N ASP A 330 29.68 30.35 8.51
CA ASP A 330 30.48 30.43 7.29
C ASP A 330 30.40 31.83 6.66
N LEU A 331 29.20 32.43 6.60
CA LEU A 331 29.02 33.79 6.10
C LEU A 331 29.69 34.84 6.99
N ILE A 332 29.65 34.67 8.32
CA ILE A 332 30.37 35.55 9.25
C ILE A 332 31.87 35.48 8.99
N GLN A 333 32.43 34.27 8.88
CA GLN A 333 33.86 34.07 8.65
C GLN A 333 34.32 34.67 7.32
N GLN A 334 33.52 34.52 6.26
CA GLN A 334 33.82 35.04 4.92
C GLN A 334 33.68 36.56 4.83
N CYS A 335 32.61 37.13 5.39
CA CYS A 335 32.27 38.55 5.20
C CYS A 335 32.86 39.48 6.29
N TYR A 336 33.23 38.92 7.43
CA TYR A 336 33.74 39.67 8.59
C TYR A 336 35.04 39.05 9.15
N PRO A 337 36.09 38.84 8.31
CA PRO A 337 37.33 38.21 8.75
C PRO A 337 38.02 39.03 9.84
N GLY A 338 38.61 38.33 10.82
CA GLY A 338 39.33 38.94 11.95
C GLY A 338 38.47 39.82 12.87
N SER A 339 37.14 39.77 12.75
CA SER A 339 36.23 40.58 13.57
C SER A 339 35.96 40.01 14.97
N MET A 340 36.30 38.73 15.18
CA MET A 340 35.98 37.96 16.39
C MET A 340 34.50 38.09 16.78
N ILE A 341 33.62 38.14 15.77
CA ILE A 341 32.17 38.11 15.95
C ILE A 341 31.73 36.67 15.80
N ASN A 342 31.08 36.13 16.83
CA ASN A 342 30.46 34.81 16.84
C ASN A 342 29.00 34.96 17.27
N LEU A 343 28.19 33.93 17.04
CA LEU A 343 26.86 33.83 17.63
C LEU A 343 26.98 33.62 19.15
N GLU A 344 25.96 34.03 19.91
CA GLU A 344 25.97 33.95 21.38
C GLU A 344 25.78 32.52 21.93
N PHE A 345 25.51 31.56 21.07
CA PHE A 345 25.32 30.15 21.40
C PHE A 345 26.05 29.30 20.37
N THR A 346 26.43 28.10 20.78
CA THR A 346 27.19 27.13 19.99
C THR A 346 26.30 25.99 19.49
N ILE A 347 26.85 25.11 18.65
CA ILE A 347 26.19 23.86 18.26
C ILE A 347 25.89 22.98 19.50
N GLU A 348 26.79 22.96 20.49
CA GLU A 348 26.57 22.19 21.73
C GLU A 348 25.38 22.72 22.54
N ASP A 349 25.22 24.06 22.58
CA ASP A 349 24.05 24.68 23.18
C ASP A 349 22.77 24.30 22.42
N ILE A 350 22.79 24.30 21.08
CA ILE A 350 21.64 23.86 20.26
C ILE A 350 21.27 22.41 20.59
N LEU A 351 22.26 21.51 20.63
CA LEU A 351 22.04 20.11 20.97
C LEU A 351 21.42 19.97 22.37
N THR A 352 21.93 20.75 23.33
CA THR A 352 21.42 20.81 24.70
C THR A 352 19.98 21.32 24.75
N PHE A 353 19.66 22.40 24.01
CA PHE A 353 18.31 22.95 23.96
C PHE A 353 17.31 21.93 23.45
N PHE A 354 17.59 21.28 22.31
CA PHE A 354 16.70 20.26 21.74
C PHE A 354 16.55 19.04 22.66
N SER A 355 17.62 18.61 23.31
CA SER A 355 17.61 17.50 24.27
C SER A 355 16.79 17.83 25.53
N ASP A 356 17.01 18.99 26.13
CA ASP A 356 16.26 19.47 27.31
C ASP A 356 14.76 19.57 27.02
N ILE A 357 14.41 20.11 25.85
CA ILE A 357 13.01 20.27 25.44
C ILE A 357 12.37 18.89 25.25
N ALA A 358 13.06 17.96 24.60
CA ALA A 358 12.56 16.60 24.39
C ALA A 358 12.50 15.74 25.67
N ARG A 359 13.22 16.11 26.74
CA ARG A 359 13.19 15.43 28.05
C ARG A 359 12.17 16.01 29.02
N SER A 360 11.77 17.26 28.81
CA SER A 360 10.82 17.97 29.68
C SER A 360 9.36 17.74 29.28
N HIS A 361 9.13 17.03 28.18
CA HIS A 361 7.86 16.58 27.62
C HIS A 361 7.96 15.07 27.35
#